data_AF-A0A182T6C6-F1
#
_entry.id   AF-A0A182T6C6-F1
#
_cell.length_a   1.000
_cell.length_b   1.000
_cell.length_c   1.000
_cell.angle_alpha   90.00
_cell.angle_beta   90.00
_cell.angle_gamma   90.00
#
_symmetry.space_group_name_H-M   'P 1'
#
loop_
_entity.id
_entity.type
_entity.pdbx_description
1 polymer ?
#
loop_
_entity_poly.entity_id
_entity_poly.type
_entity_poly.pdbx_seq_one_letter_code
_entity_poly.pdbx_strand_id
1 'polypeptide(L)'
;MLAIRLDLSADPTLHTLLSSTKENILRVYDYQDLPFEKVVEMIKPERNLSHTPIYQTIFSLRTESSNDGRLTLPGLTVENMSVSKSHHKTDIELHCSEGPAGIAGVLSYSRALFDESTAERYKDYLIALLRGLTACPEQPLSEIALISAKERNWLLYDLNRTEQAFDRQRFLFQQFEEQAARHPEALAVVYGEQQLSYAQLNHYANQLAHALIREGVVPEARVALCVEHSPAVLVGLLGILKAGGVYVPMDTAYPSERLNSILQDVAPFLVLADATGRQGLNPELLAENKVWGLELNAWAYGAESVSNPQLGSHRPEHLAYIIYTSGSTGKPKGVMIEHHS
;
A
#
# COMPACT_ATOMS: atom_id res chain seq x y z
N MET A 1 14.51 -30.28 24.98
CA MET A 1 14.30 -29.37 23.83
C MET A 1 14.71 -27.98 24.29
N LEU A 2 15.55 -27.29 23.54
CA LEU A 2 16.10 -25.99 23.93
C LEU A 2 15.50 -24.93 23.01
N ALA A 3 14.98 -23.84 23.59
CA ALA A 3 14.52 -22.69 22.83
C ALA A 3 15.72 -21.78 22.55
N ILE A 4 16.12 -21.66 21.28
CA ILE A 4 17.27 -20.86 20.86
C ILE A 4 16.77 -19.55 20.27
N ARG A 5 17.21 -18.43 20.83
CA ARG A 5 16.97 -17.10 20.26
C ARG A 5 18.18 -16.69 19.43
N LEU A 6 17.96 -16.40 18.16
CA LEU A 6 18.96 -15.81 17.26
C LEU A 6 18.63 -14.33 17.05
N ASP A 7 19.65 -13.49 17.01
CA ASP A 7 19.52 -12.06 16.69
C ASP A 7 20.17 -11.79 15.34
N LEU A 8 19.36 -11.33 14.38
CA LEU A 8 19.78 -11.02 13.01
C LEU A 8 19.73 -9.51 12.72
N SER A 9 19.44 -8.67 13.71
CA SER A 9 19.21 -7.23 13.52
C SER A 9 20.42 -6.46 13.00
N ALA A 10 21.63 -6.96 13.24
CA ALA A 10 22.88 -6.38 12.76
C ALA A 10 23.26 -6.79 11.33
N ASP A 11 22.38 -7.51 10.62
CA ASP A 11 22.62 -8.08 9.29
C ASP A 11 23.98 -8.78 9.16
N PRO A 12 24.23 -9.82 9.97
CA PRO A 12 25.54 -10.44 10.07
C PRO A 12 25.92 -11.17 8.77
N THR A 13 27.21 -11.44 8.59
CA THR A 13 27.69 -12.44 7.61
C THR A 13 27.49 -13.86 8.16
N LEU A 14 27.66 -14.89 7.32
CA LEU A 14 27.58 -16.29 7.76
C LEU A 14 28.55 -16.58 8.92
N HIS A 15 29.80 -16.12 8.80
CA HIS A 15 30.82 -16.35 9.82
C HIS A 15 30.43 -15.76 11.18
N THR A 16 29.93 -14.51 11.17
CA THR A 16 29.47 -13.83 12.38
C THR A 16 28.27 -14.54 13.01
N LEU A 17 27.30 -14.98 12.19
CA LEU A 17 26.14 -15.72 12.66
C LEU A 17 26.53 -17.07 13.27
N LEU A 18 27.40 -17.85 12.62
CA LEU A 18 27.84 -19.14 13.14
C LEU A 18 28.61 -18.99 14.45
N SER A 19 29.48 -17.97 14.54
CA SER A 19 30.26 -17.69 15.75
C SER A 19 29.35 -17.33 16.93
N SER A 20 28.43 -16.37 16.74
CA SER A 20 27.49 -15.96 17.78
C SER A 20 26.51 -17.07 18.17
N THR A 21 26.04 -17.86 17.19
CA THR A 21 25.16 -19.00 17.42
C THR A 21 25.87 -20.10 18.22
N LYS A 22 27.13 -20.41 17.88
CA LYS A 22 27.94 -21.39 18.62
C LYS A 22 28.13 -20.95 20.07
N GLU A 23 28.52 -19.71 20.31
CA GLU A 23 28.68 -19.16 21.66
C GLU A 23 27.37 -19.23 22.46
N ASN A 24 26.24 -18.87 21.84
CA ASN A 24 24.93 -18.93 22.47
C ASN A 24 24.54 -20.37 22.82
N ILE A 25 24.68 -21.30 21.87
CA ILE A 25 24.35 -22.71 22.09
C ILE A 25 25.21 -23.32 23.20
N LEU A 26 26.52 -23.04 23.25
CA LEU A 26 27.38 -23.53 24.31
C LEU A 26 26.95 -23.02 25.69
N ARG A 27 26.58 -21.73 25.81
CA ARG A 27 26.03 -21.18 27.05
C ARG A 27 24.70 -21.83 27.44
N VAL A 28 23.84 -22.14 26.46
CA VAL A 28 22.57 -22.82 26.73
C VAL A 28 22.79 -24.26 27.20
N TYR A 29 23.82 -24.95 26.69
CA TYR A 29 24.15 -26.30 27.14
C TYR A 29 24.54 -26.37 28.62
N ASP A 30 25.13 -25.32 29.20
CA ASP A 30 25.40 -25.23 30.64
C ASP A 30 24.12 -25.34 31.50
N TYR A 31 22.94 -25.13 30.89
CA TYR A 31 21.63 -25.19 31.54
C TYR A 31 20.71 -26.27 30.94
N GLN A 32 21.24 -27.24 30.19
CA GLN A 32 20.42 -28.24 29.46
C GLN A 32 19.52 -29.10 30.36
N ASP A 33 19.89 -29.25 31.64
CA ASP A 33 19.14 -30.03 32.62
C ASP A 33 17.91 -29.29 33.17
N LEU A 34 17.76 -28.00 32.86
CA LEU A 34 16.61 -27.21 33.29
C LEU A 34 15.36 -27.63 32.48
N PRO A 35 14.27 -28.10 33.14
CA PRO A 35 13.04 -28.45 32.44
C PRO A 35 12.45 -27.26 31.68
N PHE A 36 11.99 -27.48 30.45
CA PHE A 36 11.45 -26.43 29.59
C PHE A 36 10.25 -25.72 30.24
N GLU A 37 9.42 -26.46 30.97
CA GLU A 37 8.27 -25.93 31.71
C GLU A 37 8.70 -24.86 32.74
N LYS A 38 9.88 -25.03 33.37
CA LYS A 38 10.43 -24.04 34.30
C LYS A 38 10.87 -22.76 33.59
N VAL A 39 11.39 -22.87 32.38
CA VAL A 39 11.72 -21.71 31.55
C VAL A 39 10.46 -20.92 31.20
N VAL A 40 9.38 -21.61 30.80
CA VAL A 40 8.07 -20.98 30.53
C VAL A 40 7.49 -20.30 31.78
N GLU A 41 7.57 -20.96 32.94
CA GLU A 41 7.12 -20.39 34.22
C GLU A 41 7.87 -19.10 34.60
N MET A 42 9.16 -18.99 34.28
CA MET A 42 9.96 -17.81 34.57
C MET A 42 9.69 -16.66 33.58
N ILE A 43 9.60 -16.97 32.29
CA ILE A 43 9.36 -15.97 31.23
C ILE A 43 7.93 -15.42 31.30
N LYS A 44 6.96 -16.23 31.75
CA LYS A 44 5.53 -15.89 31.83
C LYS A 44 4.99 -15.27 30.53
N PRO A 45 5.16 -15.93 29.36
CA PRO A 45 4.59 -15.43 28.13
C PRO A 45 3.06 -15.44 28.20
N GLU A 46 2.42 -14.64 27.35
CA GLU A 46 0.97 -14.70 27.17
C GLU A 46 0.56 -16.11 26.76
N ARG A 47 -0.42 -16.69 27.48
CA ARG A 47 -0.83 -18.07 27.26
C ARG A 47 -1.86 -18.13 26.15
N ASN A 48 -1.58 -18.94 25.14
CA ASN A 48 -2.51 -19.26 24.07
C ASN A 48 -2.61 -20.78 23.92
N LEU A 49 -3.82 -21.32 23.78
CA LEU A 49 -4.03 -22.77 23.59
C LEU A 49 -3.75 -23.23 22.15
N SER A 50 -3.59 -22.29 21.22
CA SER A 50 -3.43 -22.56 19.79
C SER A 50 -1.97 -22.79 19.36
N HIS A 51 -0.99 -22.43 20.21
CA HIS A 51 0.43 -22.57 19.88
C HIS A 51 1.29 -22.75 21.13
N THR A 52 2.51 -23.23 20.93
CA THR A 52 3.52 -23.40 21.98
C THR A 52 4.04 -22.06 22.50
N PRO A 53 4.37 -21.91 23.80
CA PRO A 53 4.49 -20.60 24.45
C PRO A 53 5.70 -19.72 24.07
N ILE A 54 6.75 -20.28 23.47
CA ILE A 54 8.03 -19.56 23.23
C ILE A 54 8.60 -19.78 21.82
N TYR A 55 8.36 -20.93 21.21
CA TYR A 55 8.80 -21.26 19.85
C TYR A 55 7.64 -21.90 19.10
N GLN A 56 7.59 -21.77 17.78
CA GLN A 56 6.59 -22.42 16.93
C GLN A 56 7.26 -23.20 15.79
N THR A 57 8.60 -23.28 15.81
CA THR A 57 9.39 -24.03 14.86
C THR A 57 10.38 -24.93 15.57
N ILE A 58 10.63 -26.10 14.99
CA ILE A 58 11.63 -27.05 15.49
C ILE A 58 12.65 -27.33 14.39
N PHE A 59 13.92 -27.34 14.79
CA PHE A 59 15.02 -27.86 13.97
C PHE A 59 15.71 -28.99 14.73
N SER A 60 15.98 -30.10 14.05
CA SER A 60 16.84 -31.15 14.59
C SER A 60 17.77 -31.70 13.51
N LEU A 61 19.04 -31.87 13.84
CA LEU A 61 20.03 -32.56 13.02
C LEU A 61 20.49 -33.83 13.75
N ARG A 62 20.52 -34.96 13.06
CA ARG A 62 21.06 -36.22 13.56
C ARG A 62 22.15 -36.73 12.61
N THR A 63 23.28 -37.15 13.14
CA THR A 63 24.28 -37.86 12.33
C THR A 63 23.95 -39.35 12.35
N GLU A 64 23.81 -39.97 11.19
CA GLU A 64 23.60 -41.41 11.07
C GLU A 64 24.87 -42.14 11.53
N SER A 65 24.80 -42.73 12.72
CA SER A 65 25.81 -43.70 13.15
C SER A 65 25.60 -45.02 12.40
N SER A 66 26.68 -45.75 12.13
CA SER A 66 26.76 -46.97 11.33
C SER A 66 25.92 -48.18 11.80
N ASN A 67 24.98 -47.97 12.72
CA ASN A 67 24.01 -48.94 13.17
C ASN A 67 22.61 -48.42 12.85
N ASP A 68 22.15 -48.64 11.61
CA ASP A 68 20.85 -48.22 11.03
C ASP A 68 19.62 -48.85 11.73
N GLY A 69 19.77 -49.32 12.98
CA GLY A 69 18.71 -49.99 13.72
C GLY A 69 18.15 -51.24 13.01
N ARG A 70 18.79 -51.71 11.93
CA ARG A 70 18.40 -52.92 11.22
C ARG A 70 18.63 -54.09 12.15
N LEU A 71 17.56 -54.48 12.82
CA LEU A 71 17.48 -55.70 13.61
C LEU A 71 17.84 -56.87 12.70
N THR A 72 19.04 -57.41 12.89
CA THR A 72 19.48 -58.63 12.23
C THR A 72 18.94 -59.80 13.03
N LEU A 73 17.82 -60.35 12.56
CA LEU A 73 17.18 -61.52 13.16
C LEU A 73 17.47 -62.74 12.27
N PRO A 74 18.05 -63.83 12.80
CA PRO A 74 18.36 -65.02 12.00
C PRO A 74 17.12 -65.54 11.26
N GLY A 75 17.19 -65.67 9.93
CA GLY A 75 16.10 -66.17 9.10
C GLY A 75 15.02 -65.14 8.73
N LEU A 76 15.16 -63.87 9.10
CA LEU A 76 14.21 -62.80 8.77
C LEU A 76 14.89 -61.63 8.07
N THR A 77 14.21 -61.04 7.08
CA THR A 77 14.60 -59.76 6.48
C THR A 77 13.79 -58.66 7.15
N VAL A 78 14.47 -57.70 7.79
CA VAL A 78 13.84 -56.56 8.47
C VAL A 78 14.09 -55.29 7.67
N GLU A 79 13.01 -54.58 7.36
CA GLU A 79 13.02 -53.26 6.75
C GLU A 79 12.34 -52.26 7.68
N ASN A 80 12.97 -51.10 7.89
CA ASN A 80 12.38 -50.02 8.66
C ASN A 80 11.26 -49.36 7.84
N MET A 81 10.01 -49.58 8.24
CA MET A 81 8.89 -48.79 7.72
C MET A 81 8.69 -47.54 8.59
N SER A 82 8.90 -46.36 8.01
CA SER A 82 8.56 -45.10 8.66
C SER A 82 7.03 -44.92 8.67
N VAL A 83 6.43 -45.03 9.85
CA VAL A 83 5.02 -44.66 10.05
C VAL A 83 4.95 -43.16 10.27
N SER A 84 4.32 -42.42 9.35
CA SER A 84 4.07 -40.99 9.50
C SER A 84 3.14 -40.73 10.69
N LYS A 85 3.70 -40.45 11.87
CA LYS A 85 2.88 -39.99 13.01
C LYS A 85 2.44 -38.55 12.72
N SER A 86 1.16 -38.38 12.38
CA SER A 86 0.51 -37.09 12.16
C SER A 86 0.18 -36.40 13.49
N HIS A 87 1.21 -36.05 14.25
CA HIS A 87 1.07 -35.18 15.42
C HIS A 87 2.11 -34.08 15.32
N HIS A 88 1.84 -33.08 14.48
CA HIS A 88 2.60 -31.83 14.47
C HIS A 88 2.30 -31.12 15.78
N LYS A 89 3.32 -30.88 16.61
CA LYS A 89 3.16 -30.15 17.87
C LYS A 89 3.38 -28.66 17.69
N THR A 90 3.97 -28.28 16.56
CA THR A 90 4.32 -26.90 16.20
C THR A 90 3.95 -26.62 14.74
N ASP A 91 4.10 -25.37 14.31
CA ASP A 91 3.64 -24.90 13.01
C ASP A 91 4.49 -25.49 11.87
N ILE A 92 5.81 -25.52 12.04
CA ILE A 92 6.80 -26.05 11.08
C ILE A 92 7.92 -26.79 11.82
N GLU A 93 8.26 -27.99 11.36
CA GLU A 93 9.32 -28.83 11.92
C GLU A 93 10.26 -29.29 10.79
N LEU A 94 11.56 -28.97 10.91
CA LEU A 94 12.60 -29.43 10.00
C LEU A 94 13.49 -30.46 10.71
N HIS A 95 13.41 -31.71 10.25
CA HIS A 95 14.23 -32.80 10.76
C HIS A 95 15.22 -33.24 9.70
N CYS A 96 16.52 -33.10 9.98
CA CYS A 96 17.60 -33.48 9.09
C CYS A 96 18.38 -34.68 9.63
N SER A 97 18.82 -35.56 8.72
CA SER A 97 19.85 -36.56 8.97
C SER A 97 21.07 -36.31 8.09
N GLU A 98 22.25 -36.45 8.65
CA GLU A 98 23.53 -36.39 7.95
C GLU A 98 24.07 -37.81 7.77
N GLY A 99 24.34 -38.19 6.52
CA GLY A 99 24.91 -39.48 6.15
C GLY A 99 26.00 -39.34 5.08
N PRO A 100 26.54 -40.45 4.57
CA PRO A 100 27.66 -40.44 3.61
C PRO A 100 27.34 -39.70 2.30
N ALA A 101 26.07 -39.63 1.91
CA ALA A 101 25.61 -38.95 0.70
C ALA A 101 25.30 -37.45 0.90
N GLY A 102 25.42 -36.94 2.14
CA GLY A 102 25.11 -35.56 2.51
C GLY A 102 23.98 -35.47 3.55
N ILE A 103 23.31 -34.31 3.58
CA ILE A 103 22.22 -34.03 4.52
C ILE A 103 20.88 -34.23 3.82
N ALA A 104 20.05 -35.11 4.35
CA ALA A 104 18.65 -35.28 3.96
C ALA A 104 17.75 -34.61 5.01
N GLY A 105 16.61 -34.06 4.60
CA GLY A 105 15.69 -33.35 5.50
C GLY A 105 14.23 -33.61 5.19
N VAL A 106 13.40 -33.64 6.23
CA VAL A 106 11.94 -33.71 6.16
C VAL A 106 11.37 -32.44 6.76
N LEU A 107 10.64 -31.68 5.95
CA LEU A 107 9.87 -30.51 6.39
C LEU A 107 8.43 -30.95 6.67
N SER A 108 8.05 -30.92 7.94
CA SER A 108 6.68 -31.17 8.41
C SER A 108 6.01 -29.85 8.76
N TYR A 109 4.71 -29.72 8.50
CA TYR A 109 3.99 -28.46 8.73
C TYR A 109 2.52 -28.71 9.06
N SER A 110 1.91 -27.77 9.78
CA SER A 110 0.48 -27.79 10.09
C SER A 110 -0.35 -27.46 8.84
N ARG A 111 -1.15 -28.41 8.36
CA ARG A 111 -2.08 -28.19 7.24
C ARG A 111 -3.22 -27.20 7.55
N ALA A 112 -3.44 -26.89 8.82
CA ALA A 112 -4.37 -25.83 9.21
C ALA A 112 -3.81 -24.43 8.92
N LEU A 113 -2.48 -24.30 8.76
CA LEU A 113 -1.78 -23.03 8.57
C LEU A 113 -1.13 -22.90 7.19
N PHE A 114 -0.67 -24.01 6.61
CA PHE A 114 0.06 -24.02 5.34
C PHE A 114 -0.52 -25.03 4.36
N ASP A 115 -0.68 -24.60 3.12
CA ASP A 115 -0.87 -25.51 1.99
C ASP A 115 0.46 -26.11 1.52
N GLU A 116 0.38 -27.17 0.71
CA GLU A 116 1.54 -27.85 0.15
C GLU A 116 2.41 -26.93 -0.71
N SER A 117 1.78 -26.05 -1.51
CA SER A 117 2.51 -25.09 -2.35
C SER A 117 3.39 -24.13 -1.53
N THR A 118 2.93 -23.75 -0.34
CA THR A 118 3.62 -22.85 0.57
C THR A 118 4.80 -23.56 1.22
N ALA A 119 4.61 -24.80 1.65
CA ALA A 119 5.69 -25.62 2.18
C ALA A 119 6.77 -25.90 1.13
N GLU A 120 6.38 -26.15 -0.13
CA GLU A 120 7.30 -26.28 -1.26
C GLU A 120 8.11 -25.00 -1.51
N ARG A 121 7.46 -23.83 -1.49
CA ARG A 121 8.17 -22.53 -1.59
C ARG A 121 9.17 -22.34 -0.45
N TYR A 122 8.80 -22.65 0.79
CA TYR A 122 9.69 -22.53 1.95
C TYR A 122 10.90 -23.47 1.87
N LYS A 123 10.70 -24.70 1.39
CA LYS A 123 11.79 -25.63 1.07
C LYS A 123 12.73 -25.03 0.03
N ASP A 124 12.19 -24.45 -1.05
CA ASP A 124 13.01 -23.83 -2.09
C ASP A 124 13.77 -22.59 -1.57
N TYR A 125 13.15 -21.77 -0.72
CA TYR A 125 13.82 -20.65 -0.03
C TYR A 125 14.94 -21.11 0.89
N LEU A 126 14.74 -22.17 1.66
CA LEU A 126 15.79 -22.74 2.50
C LEU A 126 16.97 -23.22 1.65
N ILE A 127 16.71 -23.89 0.53
CA ILE A 127 17.75 -24.35 -0.38
C ILE A 127 18.49 -23.16 -1.02
N ALA A 128 17.76 -22.12 -1.45
CA ALA A 128 18.35 -20.90 -2.00
C ALA A 128 19.24 -20.18 -0.97
N LEU A 129 18.76 -20.06 0.27
CA LEU A 129 19.52 -19.51 1.39
C LEU A 129 20.81 -20.29 1.61
N LEU A 130 20.73 -21.62 1.75
CA LEU A 130 21.91 -22.46 1.98
C LEU A 130 22.93 -22.35 0.84
N ARG A 131 22.48 -22.32 -0.41
CA ARG A 131 23.36 -22.11 -1.57
C ARG A 131 24.03 -20.74 -1.52
N GLY A 132 23.27 -19.68 -1.25
CA GLY A 132 23.79 -18.31 -1.15
C GLY A 132 24.82 -18.16 -0.03
N LEU A 133 24.54 -18.74 1.14
CA LEU A 133 25.46 -18.79 2.29
C LEU A 133 26.79 -19.45 1.92
N THR A 134 26.75 -20.56 1.19
CA THR A 134 27.97 -21.29 0.80
C THR A 134 28.75 -20.65 -0.35
N ALA A 135 28.07 -19.93 -1.25
CA ALA A 135 28.71 -19.34 -2.42
C ALA A 135 29.49 -18.07 -2.08
N CYS A 136 28.94 -17.20 -1.20
CA CYS A 136 29.57 -15.95 -0.80
C CYS A 136 29.41 -15.76 0.73
N PRO A 137 30.22 -16.44 1.56
CA PRO A 137 30.05 -16.42 3.03
C PRO A 137 30.33 -15.06 3.69
N GLU A 138 31.04 -14.17 3.00
CA GLU A 138 31.37 -12.81 3.46
C GLU A 138 30.26 -11.79 3.20
N GLN A 139 29.23 -12.13 2.41
CA GLN A 139 28.12 -11.21 2.16
C GLN A 139 27.16 -11.15 3.37
N PRO A 140 26.52 -10.01 3.64
CA PRO A 140 25.45 -9.92 4.63
C PRO A 140 24.27 -10.84 4.29
N LEU A 141 23.58 -11.35 5.30
CA LEU A 141 22.44 -12.26 5.10
C LEU A 141 21.32 -11.62 4.26
N SER A 142 21.09 -10.32 4.41
CA SER A 142 20.04 -9.59 3.69
C SER A 142 20.25 -9.55 2.16
N GLU A 143 21.50 -9.72 1.69
CA GLU A 143 21.83 -9.70 0.27
C GLU A 143 21.58 -11.06 -0.42
N ILE A 144 21.31 -12.11 0.35
CA ILE A 144 21.06 -13.44 -0.20
C ILE A 144 19.68 -13.50 -0.86
N ALA A 145 19.67 -13.73 -2.16
CA ALA A 145 18.44 -13.90 -2.92
C ALA A 145 17.70 -15.19 -2.52
N LEU A 146 16.66 -15.05 -1.69
CA LEU A 146 15.77 -16.14 -1.28
C LEU A 146 14.83 -16.57 -2.41
N ILE A 147 14.30 -15.60 -3.14
CA ILE A 147 13.28 -15.82 -4.16
C ILE A 147 13.95 -16.23 -5.46
N SER A 148 13.44 -17.29 -6.09
CA SER A 148 13.94 -17.75 -7.38
C SER A 148 13.76 -16.69 -8.47
N ALA A 149 14.60 -16.72 -9.52
CA ALA A 149 14.43 -15.83 -10.67
C ALA A 149 13.04 -15.97 -11.32
N LYS A 150 12.46 -17.19 -11.32
CA LYS A 150 11.11 -17.45 -11.82
C LYS A 150 10.05 -16.72 -11.01
N GLU A 151 10.10 -16.85 -9.69
CA GLU A 151 9.14 -16.20 -8.80
C GLU A 151 9.31 -14.68 -8.77
N ARG A 152 10.56 -14.19 -8.83
CA ARG A 152 10.83 -12.76 -8.99
C ARG A 152 10.22 -12.22 -10.28
N ASN A 153 10.37 -12.93 -11.40
CA ASN A 153 9.77 -12.50 -12.67
C ASN A 153 8.24 -12.49 -12.60
N TRP A 154 7.64 -13.50 -11.97
CA TRP A 154 6.20 -13.55 -11.77
C TRP A 154 5.69 -12.35 -10.94
N LEU A 155 6.36 -12.03 -9.82
CA LEU A 155 6.02 -10.91 -8.96
C LEU A 155 6.20 -9.54 -9.65
N LEU A 156 7.29 -9.37 -10.40
CA LEU A 156 7.63 -8.08 -11.00
C LEU A 156 6.91 -7.81 -12.33
N TYR A 157 6.67 -8.84 -13.13
CA TYR A 157 6.18 -8.68 -14.50
C TYR A 157 4.80 -9.31 -14.71
N ASP A 158 4.60 -10.57 -14.32
CA ASP A 158 3.34 -11.25 -14.63
C ASP A 158 2.17 -10.64 -13.85
N LEU A 159 2.37 -10.31 -12.57
CA LEU A 159 1.36 -9.63 -11.75
C LEU A 159 1.17 -8.15 -12.10
N ASN A 160 2.19 -7.49 -12.66
CA ASN A 160 2.16 -6.06 -13.01
C ASN A 160 1.93 -5.81 -14.50
N ARG A 161 1.47 -6.80 -15.27
CA ARG A 161 1.13 -6.64 -16.69
C ARG A 161 -0.22 -5.90 -16.83
N THR A 162 -0.23 -4.64 -16.45
CA THR A 162 -1.40 -3.74 -16.46
C THR A 162 -1.32 -2.68 -17.56
N GLU A 163 -0.29 -2.73 -18.41
CA GLU A 163 -0.11 -1.80 -19.53
C GLU A 163 -1.32 -1.82 -20.47
N GLN A 164 -1.95 -0.66 -20.62
CA GLN A 164 -3.01 -0.42 -21.58
C GLN A 164 -2.74 0.89 -22.30
N ALA A 165 -3.06 0.93 -23.60
CA ALA A 165 -2.98 2.16 -24.37
C ALA A 165 -4.00 3.16 -23.83
N PHE A 166 -3.50 4.27 -23.28
CA PHE A 166 -4.31 5.37 -22.77
C PHE A 166 -3.73 6.68 -23.29
N ASP A 167 -4.58 7.53 -23.87
CA ASP A 167 -4.16 8.81 -24.42
C ASP A 167 -3.93 9.83 -23.31
N ARG A 168 -2.71 9.86 -22.80
CA ARG A 168 -2.25 10.78 -21.75
C ARG A 168 -2.21 12.24 -22.17
N GLN A 169 -2.40 12.56 -23.45
CA GLN A 169 -2.39 13.94 -23.94
C GLN A 169 -3.79 14.59 -23.91
N ARG A 170 -4.85 13.81 -23.68
CA ARG A 170 -6.23 14.32 -23.67
C ARG A 170 -6.71 14.63 -22.27
N PHE A 171 -7.08 15.89 -22.05
CA PHE A 171 -7.60 16.32 -20.75
C PHE A 171 -9.06 15.89 -20.54
N LEU A 172 -9.43 15.61 -19.29
CA LEU A 172 -10.80 15.26 -18.88
C LEU A 172 -11.83 16.29 -19.39
N PHE A 173 -11.54 17.59 -19.24
CA PHE A 173 -12.49 18.64 -19.65
C PHE A 173 -12.68 18.69 -21.17
N GLN A 174 -11.68 18.34 -21.99
CA GLN A 174 -11.83 18.25 -23.44
C GLN A 174 -12.74 17.08 -23.83
N GLN A 175 -12.58 15.94 -23.15
CA GLN A 175 -13.48 14.80 -23.35
C GLN A 175 -14.92 15.14 -22.97
N PHE A 176 -15.10 15.92 -21.89
CA PHE A 176 -16.42 16.44 -21.50
C PHE A 176 -17.01 17.39 -22.56
N GLU A 177 -16.20 18.30 -23.11
CA GLU A 177 -16.63 19.22 -24.18
C GLU A 177 -17.13 18.49 -25.42
N GLU A 178 -16.41 17.44 -25.84
CA GLU A 178 -16.83 16.61 -26.97
C GLU A 178 -18.14 15.89 -26.72
N GLN A 179 -18.32 15.37 -25.51
CA GLN A 179 -19.57 14.73 -25.11
C GLN A 179 -20.72 15.75 -25.09
N ALA A 180 -20.48 16.96 -24.60
CA ALA A 180 -21.47 18.04 -24.59
C ALA A 180 -21.85 18.52 -25.98
N ALA A 181 -20.91 18.52 -26.93
CA ALA A 181 -21.21 18.81 -28.33
C ALA A 181 -22.01 17.68 -29.01
N ARG A 182 -21.75 16.42 -28.66
CA ARG A 182 -22.45 15.26 -29.23
C ARG A 182 -23.87 15.09 -28.71
N HIS A 183 -24.08 15.32 -27.42
CA HIS A 183 -25.35 15.09 -26.74
C HIS A 183 -25.78 16.28 -25.86
N PRO A 184 -26.01 17.46 -26.46
CA PRO A 184 -26.22 18.71 -25.72
C PRO A 184 -27.42 18.68 -24.77
N GLU A 185 -28.53 18.07 -25.20
CA GLU A 185 -29.79 18.01 -24.44
C GLU A 185 -29.86 16.82 -23.47
N ALA A 186 -28.89 15.90 -23.51
CA ALA A 186 -28.87 14.79 -22.56
C ALA A 186 -28.57 15.29 -21.15
N LEU A 187 -29.21 14.71 -20.15
CA LEU A 187 -28.96 15.03 -18.75
C LEU A 187 -27.54 14.59 -18.36
N ALA A 188 -26.75 15.54 -17.87
CA ALA A 188 -25.41 15.30 -17.34
C ALA A 188 -25.44 15.15 -15.81
N VAL A 189 -26.30 15.92 -15.13
CA VAL A 189 -26.39 15.95 -13.67
C VAL A 189 -27.85 15.94 -13.24
N VAL A 190 -28.15 15.10 -12.25
CA VAL A 190 -29.45 15.08 -11.56
C VAL A 190 -29.17 15.08 -10.06
N TYR A 191 -29.68 16.08 -9.34
CA TYR A 191 -29.54 16.23 -7.89
C TYR A 191 -30.86 16.72 -7.30
N GLY A 192 -31.63 15.80 -6.72
CA GLY A 192 -33.02 16.08 -6.34
C GLY A 192 -33.82 16.56 -7.56
N GLU A 193 -34.46 17.72 -7.44
CA GLU A 193 -35.22 18.38 -8.52
C GLU A 193 -34.33 19.18 -9.48
N GLN A 194 -33.05 19.39 -9.17
CA GLN A 194 -32.12 20.12 -10.03
C GLN A 194 -31.56 19.20 -11.11
N GLN A 195 -31.64 19.64 -12.35
CA GLN A 195 -31.13 18.91 -13.51
C GLN A 195 -30.34 19.85 -14.40
N LEU A 196 -29.18 19.39 -14.88
CA LEU A 196 -28.40 20.09 -15.90
C LEU A 196 -28.16 19.17 -17.08
N SER A 197 -28.46 19.65 -18.27
CA SER A 197 -28.00 19.01 -19.50
C SER A 197 -26.49 19.18 -19.66
N TYR A 198 -25.88 18.39 -20.55
CA TYR A 198 -24.47 18.56 -20.88
C TYR A 198 -24.16 19.97 -21.40
N ALA A 199 -25.03 20.54 -22.25
CA ALA A 199 -24.85 21.89 -22.76
C ALA A 199 -24.92 22.94 -21.64
N GLN A 200 -25.89 22.82 -20.74
CA GLN A 200 -26.03 23.75 -19.61
C GLN A 200 -24.82 23.68 -18.67
N LEU A 201 -24.40 22.48 -18.28
CA LEU A 201 -23.23 22.29 -17.44
C LEU A 201 -21.96 22.86 -18.11
N ASN A 202 -21.77 22.61 -19.41
CA ASN A 202 -20.63 23.15 -20.15
C ASN A 202 -20.67 24.68 -20.23
N HIS A 203 -21.84 25.29 -20.45
CA HIS A 203 -21.98 26.75 -20.48
C HIS A 203 -21.63 27.39 -19.14
N TYR A 204 -22.17 26.87 -18.04
CA TYR A 204 -21.83 27.38 -16.70
C TYR A 204 -20.35 27.21 -16.40
N ALA A 205 -19.76 26.05 -16.72
CA ALA A 205 -18.33 25.81 -16.52
C ALA A 205 -17.47 26.75 -17.38
N ASN A 206 -17.85 27.00 -18.63
CA ASN A 206 -17.14 27.93 -19.52
C ASN A 206 -17.20 29.36 -19.00
N GLN A 207 -18.35 29.83 -18.54
CA GLN A 207 -18.50 31.17 -17.98
C GLN A 207 -17.64 31.37 -16.74
N LEU A 208 -17.62 30.38 -15.85
CA LEU A 208 -16.71 30.40 -14.69
C LEU A 208 -15.25 30.39 -15.15
N ALA A 209 -14.89 29.56 -16.13
CA ALA A 209 -13.53 29.48 -16.64
C ALA A 209 -13.05 30.81 -17.23
N HIS A 210 -13.87 31.49 -18.03
CA HIS A 210 -13.53 32.82 -18.56
C HIS A 210 -13.37 33.86 -17.46
N ALA A 211 -14.24 33.84 -16.44
CA ALA A 211 -14.08 34.72 -15.27
C ALA A 211 -12.74 34.46 -14.56
N LEU A 212 -12.38 33.19 -14.32
CA LEU A 212 -11.13 32.80 -13.67
C LEU A 212 -9.90 33.17 -14.51
N ILE A 213 -9.94 32.96 -15.83
CA ILE A 213 -8.88 33.36 -16.75
C ILE A 213 -8.69 34.89 -16.74
N ARG A 214 -9.80 35.64 -16.81
CA ARG A 214 -9.77 37.11 -16.73
C ARG A 214 -9.19 37.61 -15.41
N GLU A 215 -9.41 36.85 -14.34
CA GLU A 215 -8.84 37.14 -13.02
C GLU A 215 -7.34 36.82 -12.92
N GLY A 216 -6.80 36.02 -13.84
CA GLY A 216 -5.38 35.68 -13.88
C GLY A 216 -5.06 34.26 -13.39
N VAL A 217 -6.05 33.36 -13.35
CA VAL A 217 -5.77 31.92 -13.18
C VAL A 217 -4.93 31.43 -14.35
N VAL A 218 -3.86 30.72 -14.02
CA VAL A 218 -2.87 30.14 -14.93
C VAL A 218 -2.63 28.68 -14.52
N PRO A 219 -1.95 27.87 -15.35
CA PRO A 219 -1.47 26.56 -14.91
C PRO A 219 -0.82 26.58 -13.53
N GLU A 220 -1.10 25.56 -12.71
CA GLU A 220 -0.66 25.43 -11.31
C GLU A 220 -1.32 26.40 -10.30
N ALA A 221 -2.17 27.34 -10.74
CA ALA A 221 -2.90 28.20 -9.82
C ALA A 221 -3.97 27.40 -9.08
N ARG A 222 -3.84 27.33 -7.75
CA ARG A 222 -4.72 26.57 -6.88
C ARG A 222 -6.01 27.35 -6.61
N VAL A 223 -7.15 26.76 -6.90
CA VAL A 223 -8.47 27.30 -6.59
C VAL A 223 -9.14 26.38 -5.57
N ALA A 224 -9.35 26.87 -4.35
CA ALA A 224 -10.06 26.13 -3.32
C ALA A 224 -11.55 26.11 -3.66
N LEU A 225 -12.18 24.94 -3.56
CA LEU A 225 -13.59 24.72 -3.84
C LEU A 225 -14.27 24.23 -2.55
N CYS A 226 -14.92 25.13 -1.83
CA CYS A 226 -15.60 24.89 -0.56
C CYS A 226 -17.10 25.13 -0.73
N VAL A 227 -17.80 24.17 -1.30
CA VAL A 227 -19.21 24.28 -1.71
C VAL A 227 -19.93 23.01 -1.27
N GLU A 228 -21.16 23.14 -0.77
CA GLU A 228 -21.98 22.01 -0.39
C GLU A 228 -22.33 21.15 -1.61
N HIS A 229 -22.55 19.85 -1.38
CA HIS A 229 -22.93 18.90 -2.44
C HIS A 229 -24.14 19.41 -3.24
N SER A 230 -23.88 19.80 -4.48
CA SER A 230 -24.85 20.36 -5.41
C SER A 230 -24.28 20.31 -6.84
N PRO A 231 -25.11 20.53 -7.88
CA PRO A 231 -24.61 20.62 -9.26
C PRO A 231 -23.56 21.74 -9.46
N ALA A 232 -23.54 22.75 -8.57
CA ALA A 232 -22.55 23.82 -8.59
C ALA A 232 -21.11 23.29 -8.40
N VAL A 233 -20.92 22.21 -7.65
CA VAL A 233 -19.60 21.58 -7.46
C VAL A 233 -19.01 21.15 -8.80
N LEU A 234 -19.82 20.53 -9.68
CA LEU A 234 -19.36 20.09 -11.00
C LEU A 234 -19.03 21.27 -11.93
N VAL A 235 -19.80 22.37 -11.82
CA VAL A 235 -19.48 23.63 -12.51
C VAL A 235 -18.13 24.18 -12.02
N GLY A 236 -17.90 24.17 -10.70
CA GLY A 236 -16.64 24.59 -10.08
C GLY A 236 -15.46 23.76 -10.59
N LEU A 237 -15.55 22.42 -10.47
CA LEU A 237 -14.52 21.50 -10.93
C LEU A 237 -14.18 21.70 -12.40
N LEU A 238 -15.18 21.65 -13.29
CA LEU A 238 -14.96 21.81 -14.73
C LEU A 238 -14.46 23.21 -15.07
N GLY A 239 -15.00 24.26 -14.45
CA GLY A 239 -14.60 25.64 -14.71
C GLY A 239 -13.16 25.94 -14.29
N ILE A 240 -12.71 25.40 -13.15
CA ILE A 240 -11.32 25.51 -12.70
C ILE A 240 -10.39 24.80 -13.69
N LEU A 241 -10.70 23.55 -14.06
CA LEU A 241 -9.90 22.78 -15.01
C LEU A 241 -9.84 23.44 -16.39
N LYS A 242 -10.97 23.97 -16.88
CA LYS A 242 -11.07 24.72 -18.14
C LYS A 242 -10.33 26.06 -18.11
N ALA A 243 -10.13 26.65 -16.92
CA ALA A 243 -9.26 27.81 -16.73
C ALA A 243 -7.77 27.42 -16.65
N GLY A 244 -7.46 26.12 -16.58
CA GLY A 244 -6.12 25.60 -16.36
C GLY A 244 -5.67 25.64 -14.90
N GLY A 245 -6.59 25.92 -13.97
CA GLY A 245 -6.30 25.91 -12.55
C GLY A 245 -6.35 24.52 -11.94
N VAL A 246 -5.86 24.42 -10.72
CA VAL A 246 -5.83 23.20 -9.91
C VAL A 246 -6.94 23.29 -8.87
N TYR A 247 -7.94 22.41 -8.92
CA TYR A 247 -8.98 22.45 -7.91
C TYR A 247 -8.51 21.78 -6.61
N VAL A 248 -8.84 22.41 -5.49
CA VAL A 248 -8.63 21.84 -4.16
C VAL A 248 -10.00 21.68 -3.50
N PRO A 249 -10.59 20.46 -3.51
CA PRO A 249 -11.91 20.26 -2.95
C PRO A 249 -11.83 20.30 -1.42
N MET A 250 -12.74 21.06 -0.82
CA MET A 250 -12.89 21.22 0.62
C MET A 250 -14.33 20.85 0.99
N ASP A 251 -14.50 19.69 1.63
CA ASP A 251 -15.82 19.18 2.01
C ASP A 251 -16.38 19.98 3.19
N THR A 252 -17.51 20.64 2.99
CA THR A 252 -18.18 21.46 4.00
C THR A 252 -18.63 20.67 5.23
N ALA A 253 -18.69 19.33 5.15
CA ALA A 253 -18.96 18.46 6.29
C ALA A 253 -17.75 18.32 7.24
N TYR A 254 -16.55 18.73 6.83
CA TYR A 254 -15.38 18.72 7.70
C TYR A 254 -15.50 19.76 8.83
N PRO A 255 -14.93 19.45 10.02
CA PRO A 255 -14.83 20.45 11.08
C PRO A 255 -14.12 21.72 10.59
N SER A 256 -14.58 22.88 11.02
CA SER A 256 -14.01 24.18 10.61
C SER A 256 -12.51 24.25 10.81
N GLU A 257 -11.97 23.69 11.90
CA GLU A 257 -10.52 23.64 12.14
C GLU A 257 -9.77 22.95 10.98
N ARG A 258 -10.30 21.84 10.46
CA ARG A 258 -9.73 21.11 9.32
C ARG A 258 -9.82 21.92 8.04
N LEU A 259 -10.96 22.55 7.76
CA LEU A 259 -11.14 23.41 6.59
C LEU A 259 -10.14 24.57 6.59
N ASN A 260 -10.01 25.25 7.72
CA ASN A 260 -9.09 26.37 7.90
C ASN A 260 -7.63 25.93 7.79
N SER A 261 -7.26 24.78 8.35
CA SER A 261 -5.91 24.22 8.22
C SER A 261 -5.57 23.89 6.76
N ILE A 262 -6.53 23.36 5.98
CA ILE A 262 -6.32 23.09 4.55
C ILE A 262 -6.15 24.42 3.81
N LEU A 263 -7.04 25.39 4.05
CA LEU A 263 -7.00 26.69 3.37
C LEU A 263 -5.66 27.42 3.59
N GLN A 264 -5.16 27.40 4.82
CA GLN A 264 -3.86 27.98 5.18
C GLN A 264 -2.68 27.27 4.50
N ASP A 265 -2.69 25.94 4.46
CA ASP A 265 -1.61 25.14 3.86
C ASP A 265 -1.58 25.29 2.33
N VAL A 266 -2.74 25.31 1.69
CA VAL A 266 -2.87 25.46 0.23
C VAL A 266 -2.44 26.85 -0.23
N ALA A 267 -2.75 27.89 0.54
CA ALA A 267 -2.63 29.29 0.14
C ALA A 267 -3.14 29.49 -1.32
N PRO A 268 -4.45 29.34 -1.55
CA PRO A 268 -5.01 29.33 -2.90
C PRO A 268 -4.94 30.72 -3.52
N PHE A 269 -4.91 30.75 -4.85
CA PHE A 269 -5.10 31.98 -5.62
C PHE A 269 -6.50 32.57 -5.38
N LEU A 270 -7.50 31.69 -5.26
CA LEU A 270 -8.90 32.07 -5.11
C LEU A 270 -9.69 30.96 -4.39
N VAL A 271 -10.72 31.35 -3.64
CA VAL A 271 -11.68 30.45 -3.00
C VAL A 271 -13.05 30.59 -3.66
N LEU A 272 -13.59 29.51 -4.21
CA LEU A 272 -14.98 29.40 -4.62
C LEU A 272 -15.77 28.79 -3.46
N ALA A 273 -16.76 29.53 -2.94
CA ALA A 273 -17.58 29.08 -1.83
C ALA A 273 -19.03 29.55 -1.93
N ASP A 274 -19.97 28.67 -1.57
CA ASP A 274 -21.37 29.01 -1.35
C ASP A 274 -21.59 29.51 0.09
N ALA A 275 -22.85 29.72 0.47
CA ALA A 275 -23.21 30.14 1.82
C ALA A 275 -22.70 29.16 2.91
N THR A 276 -22.86 27.84 2.70
CA THR A 276 -22.45 26.80 3.65
C THR A 276 -20.93 26.76 3.81
N GLY A 277 -20.18 26.78 2.71
CA GLY A 277 -18.72 26.79 2.72
C GLY A 277 -18.13 28.04 3.37
N ARG A 278 -18.77 29.21 3.18
CA ARG A 278 -18.38 30.45 3.87
C ARG A 278 -18.59 30.36 5.38
N GLN A 279 -19.63 29.68 5.85
CA GLN A 279 -19.85 29.48 7.30
C GLN A 279 -18.81 28.55 7.93
N GLY A 280 -18.31 27.57 7.19
CA GLY A 280 -17.29 26.63 7.66
C GLY A 280 -15.88 27.23 7.80
N LEU A 281 -15.62 28.38 7.17
CA LEU A 281 -14.32 29.05 7.10
C LEU A 281 -14.22 30.22 8.09
N ASN A 282 -13.03 30.44 8.63
CA ASN A 282 -12.75 31.55 9.54
C ASN A 282 -12.91 32.89 8.80
N PRO A 283 -13.70 33.85 9.33
CA PRO A 283 -13.88 35.17 8.73
C PRO A 283 -12.58 35.94 8.46
N GLU A 284 -11.56 35.80 9.30
CA GLU A 284 -10.25 36.43 9.10
C GLU A 284 -9.54 35.86 7.86
N LEU A 285 -9.53 34.53 7.71
CA LEU A 285 -8.99 33.87 6.52
C LEU A 285 -9.79 34.23 5.26
N LEU A 286 -11.11 34.36 5.37
CA LEU A 286 -11.94 34.81 4.23
C LEU A 286 -11.62 36.25 3.83
N ALA A 287 -11.27 37.13 4.78
CA ALA A 287 -10.89 38.52 4.48
C ALA A 287 -9.48 38.61 3.87
N GLU A 288 -8.59 37.67 4.21
CA GLU A 288 -7.23 37.57 3.66
C GLU A 288 -7.19 36.93 2.26
N ASN A 289 -8.22 36.17 1.89
CA ASN A 289 -8.30 35.46 0.61
C ASN A 289 -9.30 36.13 -0.33
N LYS A 290 -9.10 35.94 -1.64
CA LYS A 290 -10.10 36.32 -2.64
C LYS A 290 -11.20 35.26 -2.69
N VAL A 291 -12.43 35.62 -2.28
CA VAL A 291 -13.55 34.67 -2.17
C VAL A 291 -14.68 35.02 -3.13
N TRP A 292 -15.01 34.09 -4.01
CA TRP A 292 -16.08 34.18 -4.99
C TRP A 292 -17.26 33.28 -4.62
N GLY A 293 -18.48 33.71 -4.97
CA GLY A 293 -19.70 32.94 -4.76
C GLY A 293 -19.93 31.92 -5.87
N LEU A 294 -20.27 30.68 -5.53
CA LEU A 294 -20.63 29.66 -6.52
C LEU A 294 -22.05 29.13 -6.27
N GLU A 295 -23.05 29.85 -6.80
CA GLU A 295 -24.47 29.52 -6.62
C GLU A 295 -25.19 29.58 -7.96
N LEU A 296 -25.85 28.48 -8.36
CA LEU A 296 -26.55 28.41 -9.65
C LEU A 296 -27.81 29.28 -9.72
N ASN A 297 -28.51 29.43 -8.59
CA ASN A 297 -29.74 30.24 -8.52
C ASN A 297 -29.44 31.76 -8.61
N ALA A 298 -28.21 32.17 -8.28
CA ALA A 298 -27.74 33.54 -8.30
C ALA A 298 -26.47 33.64 -9.16
N TRP A 299 -26.52 33.06 -10.36
CA TRP A 299 -25.33 32.89 -11.21
C TRP A 299 -24.69 34.21 -11.62
N ALA A 300 -23.57 34.55 -10.97
CA ALA A 300 -22.90 35.84 -11.12
C ALA A 300 -22.07 35.98 -12.42
N TYR A 301 -21.79 34.87 -13.11
CA TYR A 301 -20.90 34.83 -14.28
C TYR A 301 -21.63 34.86 -15.61
N GLY A 302 -22.94 35.14 -15.61
CA GLY A 302 -23.79 35.09 -16.80
C GLY A 302 -23.38 36.02 -17.95
N ALA A 303 -22.54 37.04 -17.68
CA ALA A 303 -22.02 37.96 -18.70
C ALA A 303 -20.79 37.43 -19.44
N GLU A 304 -20.12 36.40 -18.93
CA GLU A 304 -18.94 35.80 -19.55
C GLU A 304 -19.33 34.91 -20.74
N SER A 305 -18.36 34.60 -21.61
CA SER A 305 -18.60 33.77 -22.78
C SER A 305 -19.02 32.34 -22.40
N VAL A 306 -19.94 31.77 -23.18
CA VAL A 306 -20.34 30.36 -23.07
C VAL A 306 -19.50 29.42 -23.93
N SER A 307 -18.59 29.93 -24.76
CA SER A 307 -17.71 29.13 -25.61
C SER A 307 -16.58 28.49 -24.80
N ASN A 308 -16.11 27.31 -25.23
CA ASN A 308 -14.97 26.66 -24.59
C ASN A 308 -13.73 27.57 -24.63
N PRO A 309 -13.04 27.80 -23.50
CA PRO A 309 -11.80 28.58 -23.49
C PRO A 309 -10.67 27.83 -24.22
N GLN A 310 -9.76 28.60 -24.82
CA GLN A 310 -8.58 28.06 -25.52
C GLN A 310 -7.39 28.04 -24.54
N LEU A 311 -7.04 26.85 -24.04
CA LEU A 311 -5.91 26.67 -23.13
C LEU A 311 -4.61 26.53 -23.93
N GLY A 312 -3.90 27.64 -24.12
CA GLY A 312 -2.70 27.69 -24.96
C GLY A 312 -1.54 26.83 -24.45
N SER A 313 -1.07 27.06 -23.21
CA SER A 313 0.16 26.47 -22.67
C SER A 313 -0.05 25.29 -21.71
N HIS A 314 -1.27 24.76 -21.64
CA HIS A 314 -1.62 23.69 -20.69
C HIS A 314 -0.98 22.35 -21.10
N ARG A 315 -0.41 21.63 -20.13
CA ARG A 315 0.31 20.38 -20.36
C ARG A 315 -0.24 19.24 -19.49
N PRO A 316 -0.10 17.97 -19.92
CA PRO A 316 -0.57 16.82 -19.13
C PRO A 316 0.14 16.64 -17.78
N GLU A 317 1.35 17.18 -17.64
CA GLU A 317 2.14 17.17 -16.41
C GLU A 317 1.72 18.27 -15.43
N HIS A 318 0.83 19.18 -15.83
CA HIS A 318 0.27 20.13 -14.88
C HIS A 318 -0.71 19.45 -13.93
N LEU A 319 -0.81 20.01 -12.72
CA LEU A 319 -1.73 19.53 -11.71
C LEU A 319 -3.19 19.70 -12.15
N ALA A 320 -3.97 18.63 -12.00
CA ALA A 320 -5.42 18.68 -12.12
C ALA A 320 -6.07 19.04 -10.78
N TYR A 321 -5.58 18.43 -9.69
CA TYR A 321 -6.14 18.64 -8.37
C TYR A 321 -5.18 18.32 -7.23
N ILE A 322 -5.54 18.83 -6.04
CA ILE A 322 -4.86 18.49 -4.78
C ILE A 322 -5.91 17.93 -3.81
N ILE A 323 -5.75 16.68 -3.37
CA ILE A 323 -6.63 16.06 -2.37
C ILE A 323 -5.90 15.94 -1.04
N TYR A 324 -6.52 16.41 0.04
CA TYR A 324 -5.98 16.31 1.39
C TYR A 324 -6.32 14.98 2.06
N THR A 325 -5.30 14.26 2.52
CA THR A 325 -5.46 13.01 3.28
C THR A 325 -5.12 13.22 4.77
N SER A 326 -5.59 12.31 5.63
CA SER A 326 -5.17 12.29 7.04
C SER A 326 -3.70 11.93 7.13
N GLY A 327 -2.86 12.91 7.47
CA GLY A 327 -1.45 12.65 7.75
C GLY A 327 -1.31 11.84 9.04
N SER A 328 -0.42 10.84 9.04
CA SER A 328 -0.04 10.08 10.24
C SER A 328 0.52 10.98 11.37
N THR A 329 0.96 12.18 11.03
CA THR A 329 1.46 13.22 11.94
C THR A 329 0.36 14.15 12.48
N GLY A 330 -0.93 13.86 12.21
CA GLY A 330 -2.08 14.68 12.62
C GLY A 330 -2.35 15.91 11.73
N LYS A 331 -1.34 16.40 10.99
CA LYS A 331 -1.51 17.47 9.99
C LYS A 331 -1.94 16.90 8.63
N PRO A 332 -3.03 17.43 8.01
CA PRO A 332 -3.42 17.04 6.66
C PRO A 332 -2.29 17.26 5.64
N LYS A 333 -2.19 16.40 4.62
CA LYS A 333 -1.21 16.52 3.54
C LYS A 333 -1.91 16.56 2.18
N GLY A 334 -1.58 17.55 1.36
CA GLY A 334 -2.08 17.68 -0.01
C GLY A 334 -1.34 16.73 -0.95
N VAL A 335 -2.05 15.76 -1.51
CA VAL A 335 -1.57 14.90 -2.59
C VAL A 335 -1.86 15.59 -3.91
N MET A 336 -0.82 15.95 -4.64
CA MET A 336 -0.90 16.65 -5.93
C MET A 336 -0.97 15.62 -7.05
N ILE A 337 -2.00 15.71 -7.91
CA ILE A 337 -2.22 14.78 -9.01
C ILE A 337 -2.21 15.53 -10.33
N GLU A 338 -1.39 15.04 -11.27
CA GLU A 338 -1.26 15.57 -12.62
C GLU A 338 -2.37 15.05 -13.54
N HIS A 339 -2.68 15.79 -14.60
CA HIS A 339 -3.73 15.42 -15.54
C HIS A 339 -3.55 14.07 -16.23
N HIS A 340 -2.31 13.64 -16.44
CA HIS A 340 -2.01 12.39 -17.13
C HIS A 340 -2.02 11.14 -16.22
N SER A 341 -2.23 11.33 -14.91
CA SER A 341 -2.10 10.28 -13.88
C SER A 341 -3.20 9.24 -13.93
#